data_AF-A0A523GEN5-F1
#
_entry.id   AF-A0A523GEN5-F1
#
_cell.length_a   1.000
_cell.length_b   1.000
_cell.length_c   1.000
_cell.angle_alpha   90.00
_cell.angle_beta   90.00
_cell.angle_gamma   90.00
#
_symmetry.space_group_name_H-M   'P 1'
#
loop_
_entity.id
_entity.type
_entity.pdbx_description
1 polymer ?
#
loop_
_entity_poly.entity_id
_entity_poly.type
_entity_poly.pdbx_seq_one_letter_code
_entity_poly.pdbx_strand_id
1 'polypeptide(L)'
;MPEKVNTFVKVVKTWFILTTCLVSVHCLQAQRTSWIDFSQSYFKIATAQDGIHRITYDQLNQASFPLSVVSSSSLRLYHHGVEQAIEVVDGGDSRLDSGDYIEFLGLRNDGALDSDLYLTPEAQPHQFYNLYSDTTSYFLTWTPGVSGKRMDRYSLQDPGTPPVEFHWDEQLILLTSNYSAGRRYPIGNFGDTYKSQFDFGEGFTGKRIRNGSFLEYEFNPINHRFVGGPLPHLDVLLVGRNDGIHNVELSVGTDGNLRSLGSAQFQHFDNYLFSSELMWTDIPAGGNLKLRISVTSGSSDQVSASYLRLRYTEQLNMEGIP
;
A
#
# COMPACT_ATOMS: atom_id res chain seq x y z
N MET A 1 54.90 -44.58 -19.57
CA MET A 1 54.75 -43.21 -19.01
C MET A 1 53.38 -42.51 -19.23
N PRO A 2 52.42 -42.95 -20.08
CA PRO A 2 51.16 -42.20 -20.26
C PRO A 2 50.07 -42.53 -19.23
N GLU A 3 50.15 -43.67 -18.55
CA GLU A 3 49.07 -44.15 -17.66
C GLU A 3 49.00 -43.41 -16.31
N LYS A 4 50.14 -42.99 -15.76
CA LYS A 4 50.19 -42.32 -14.45
C LYS A 4 49.67 -40.87 -14.48
N VAL A 5 49.68 -40.22 -15.64
CA VAL A 5 49.20 -38.83 -15.80
C VAL A 5 47.67 -38.78 -15.77
N ASN A 6 46.99 -39.77 -16.37
CA ASN A 6 45.54 -39.82 -16.41
C ASN A 6 44.88 -40.06 -15.04
N THR A 7 45.53 -40.82 -14.16
CA THR A 7 45.04 -41.08 -12.80
C THR A 7 45.16 -39.84 -11.92
N PHE A 8 46.22 -39.05 -12.09
CA PHE A 8 46.44 -37.83 -11.30
C PHE A 8 45.42 -36.73 -11.67
N VAL A 9 45.09 -36.57 -12.96
CA VAL A 9 44.09 -35.60 -13.42
C VAL A 9 42.67 -35.97 -12.95
N LYS A 10 42.35 -37.27 -12.84
CA LYS A 10 41.05 -37.72 -12.30
C LYS A 10 40.92 -37.42 -10.81
N VAL A 11 41.96 -37.68 -10.00
CA VAL A 11 41.91 -37.43 -8.55
C VAL A 11 41.81 -35.94 -8.23
N VAL A 12 42.53 -35.07 -8.97
CA VAL A 12 42.46 -33.61 -8.80
C VAL A 12 41.09 -33.05 -9.21
N LYS A 13 40.46 -33.56 -10.28
CA LYS A 13 39.08 -33.18 -10.65
C LYS A 13 38.05 -33.62 -9.60
N THR A 14 38.18 -34.81 -9.04
CA THR A 14 37.26 -35.32 -8.00
C THR A 14 37.40 -34.53 -6.68
N TRP A 15 38.62 -34.14 -6.30
CA TRP A 15 38.85 -33.27 -5.14
C TRP A 15 38.35 -31.84 -5.37
N PHE A 16 38.51 -31.29 -6.57
CA PHE A 16 37.96 -29.96 -6.90
C PHE A 16 36.43 -29.97 -6.83
N ILE A 17 35.77 -31.01 -7.35
CA ILE A 17 34.30 -31.15 -7.29
C ILE A 17 33.81 -31.35 -5.84
N LEU A 18 34.51 -32.13 -5.01
CA LEU A 18 34.12 -32.30 -3.59
C LEU A 18 34.33 -31.02 -2.76
N THR A 19 35.38 -30.25 -3.04
CA THR A 19 35.68 -29.01 -2.29
C THR A 19 34.75 -27.88 -2.73
N THR A 20 34.33 -27.83 -4.00
CA THR A 20 33.34 -26.86 -4.48
C THR A 20 31.92 -27.16 -3.95
N CYS A 21 31.61 -28.45 -3.69
CA CYS A 21 30.32 -28.85 -3.10
C CYS A 21 30.21 -28.54 -1.59
N LEU A 22 31.34 -28.39 -0.89
CA LEU A 22 31.39 -28.03 0.54
C LEU A 22 31.34 -26.51 0.80
N VAL A 23 31.60 -25.68 -0.22
CA VAL A 23 31.49 -24.21 -0.13
C VAL A 23 30.10 -23.72 -0.57
N SER A 24 29.30 -24.58 -1.19
CA SER A 24 27.89 -24.33 -1.50
C SER A 24 26.94 -24.72 -0.37
N VAL A 25 27.30 -24.47 0.89
CA VAL A 25 26.30 -24.19 1.91
C VAL A 25 25.72 -22.82 1.55
N HIS A 26 24.80 -22.85 0.60
CA HIS A 26 23.92 -21.74 0.36
C HIS A 26 23.29 -21.46 1.72
N CYS A 27 23.59 -20.29 2.25
CA CYS A 27 22.84 -19.70 3.34
C CYS A 27 21.40 -19.68 2.84
N LEU A 28 20.62 -20.69 3.23
CA LEU A 28 19.17 -20.65 3.19
C LEU A 28 18.76 -19.53 4.13
N GLN A 29 18.86 -18.29 3.67
CA GLN A 29 18.11 -17.18 4.23
C GLN A 29 16.70 -17.24 3.66
N ALA A 30 16.05 -18.40 3.79
CA ALA A 30 14.61 -18.45 3.71
C ALA A 30 14.11 -17.72 4.96
N GLN A 31 13.63 -16.48 4.78
CA GLN A 31 12.98 -15.64 5.77
C GLN A 31 13.68 -15.62 7.15
N ARG A 32 14.67 -14.74 7.35
CA ARG A 32 15.07 -14.39 8.71
C ARG A 32 13.90 -13.66 9.36
N THR A 33 13.04 -14.40 10.06
CA THR A 33 12.05 -13.88 11.00
C THR A 33 12.78 -13.39 12.25
N SER A 34 13.66 -12.40 12.11
CA SER A 34 14.51 -11.92 13.21
C SER A 34 13.73 -11.31 14.37
N TRP A 35 12.43 -11.06 14.18
CA TRP A 35 11.50 -10.54 15.18
C TRP A 35 10.73 -11.64 15.93
N ILE A 36 10.73 -12.89 15.43
CA ILE A 36 10.03 -14.01 16.06
C ILE A 36 10.99 -14.75 16.99
N ASP A 37 10.61 -14.82 18.26
CA ASP A 37 11.24 -15.67 19.27
C ASP A 37 10.31 -16.84 19.57
N PHE A 38 10.72 -18.05 19.16
CA PHE A 38 9.91 -19.26 19.32
C PHE A 38 9.69 -19.68 20.79
N SER A 39 10.37 -19.05 21.75
CA SER A 39 10.13 -19.24 23.18
C SER A 39 9.04 -18.31 23.75
N GLN A 40 8.59 -17.32 22.97
CA GLN A 40 7.58 -16.35 23.37
C GLN A 40 6.19 -16.75 22.90
N SER A 41 5.18 -16.27 23.63
CA SER A 41 3.77 -16.37 23.21
C SER A 41 3.37 -15.12 22.45
N TYR A 42 2.60 -15.30 21.38
CA TYR A 42 2.10 -14.22 20.54
C TYR A 42 0.58 -14.28 20.45
N PHE A 43 -0.06 -13.16 20.75
CA PHE A 43 -1.50 -12.99 20.67
C PHE A 43 -1.83 -12.24 19.38
N LYS A 44 -2.51 -12.93 18.47
CA LYS A 44 -2.89 -12.38 17.17
C LYS A 44 -4.10 -11.46 17.32
N ILE A 45 -3.98 -10.24 16.81
CA ILE A 45 -5.02 -9.23 16.73
C ILE A 45 -5.28 -8.96 15.26
N ALA A 46 -6.52 -9.15 14.81
CA ALA A 46 -6.90 -8.92 13.42
C ALA A 46 -7.56 -7.54 13.27
N THR A 47 -7.12 -6.75 12.30
CA THR A 47 -7.68 -5.43 11.99
C THR A 47 -7.98 -5.34 10.50
N ALA A 48 -9.10 -4.72 10.13
CA ALA A 48 -9.50 -4.49 8.74
C ALA A 48 -9.80 -3.00 8.45
N GLN A 49 -9.49 -2.13 9.41
CA GLN A 49 -9.82 -0.71 9.35
C GLN A 49 -8.63 0.11 9.85
N ASP A 50 -8.37 1.21 9.16
CA ASP A 50 -7.42 2.23 9.58
C ASP A 50 -7.98 2.99 10.78
N GLY A 51 -7.18 3.17 11.84
CA GLY A 51 -7.56 3.96 13.00
C GLY A 51 -6.85 3.58 14.29
N ILE A 52 -7.24 4.22 15.39
CA ILE A 52 -6.78 3.86 16.72
C ILE A 52 -7.64 2.70 17.24
N HIS A 53 -7.01 1.57 17.53
CA HIS A 53 -7.64 0.39 18.08
C HIS A 53 -7.30 0.29 19.56
N ARG A 54 -8.32 -0.04 20.37
CA ARG A 54 -8.17 -0.24 21.81
C ARG A 54 -8.38 -1.72 22.16
N ILE A 55 -7.44 -2.26 22.93
CA ILE A 55 -7.52 -3.59 23.54
C ILE A 55 -7.73 -3.39 25.04
N THR A 56 -8.89 -3.78 25.55
CA THR A 56 -9.21 -3.64 26.97
C THR A 56 -8.67 -4.81 27.80
N TYR A 57 -8.53 -4.59 29.10
CA TYR A 57 -8.27 -5.66 30.08
C TYR A 57 -9.19 -6.88 29.88
N ASP A 58 -10.50 -6.67 29.69
CA ASP A 58 -11.47 -7.76 29.53
C ASP A 58 -11.19 -8.61 28.28
N GLN A 59 -10.79 -7.97 27.18
CA GLN A 59 -10.42 -8.68 25.95
C GLN A 59 -9.14 -9.49 26.13
N LEU A 60 -8.14 -8.94 26.82
CA LEU A 60 -6.92 -9.68 27.17
C LEU A 60 -7.25 -10.88 28.07
N ASN A 61 -8.09 -10.69 29.09
CA ASN A 61 -8.52 -11.76 29.97
C ASN A 61 -9.31 -12.85 29.22
N GLN A 62 -10.23 -12.46 28.34
CA GLN A 62 -10.99 -13.39 27.49
C GLN A 62 -10.07 -14.20 26.56
N ALA A 63 -8.99 -13.59 26.07
CA ALA A 63 -7.97 -14.28 25.28
C ALA A 63 -7.03 -15.17 26.13
N SER A 64 -7.22 -15.26 27.44
CA SER A 64 -6.31 -15.94 28.38
C SER A 64 -4.89 -15.36 28.37
N PHE A 65 -4.77 -14.04 28.17
CA PHE A 65 -3.50 -13.33 28.31
C PHE A 65 -3.02 -13.41 29.77
N PRO A 66 -1.73 -13.66 30.04
CA PRO A 66 -1.23 -13.92 31.40
C PRO A 66 -1.02 -12.62 32.21
N LEU A 67 -2.13 -11.92 32.50
CA LEU A 67 -2.20 -10.61 33.15
C LEU A 67 -1.49 -10.52 34.50
N SER A 68 -1.39 -11.64 35.25
CA SER A 68 -0.79 -11.66 36.59
C SER A 68 0.74 -11.65 36.61
N VAL A 69 1.39 -12.03 35.50
CA VAL A 69 2.86 -12.17 35.41
C VAL A 69 3.48 -11.19 34.42
N VAL A 70 2.68 -10.65 33.49
CA VAL A 70 3.15 -9.71 32.49
C VAL A 70 3.12 -8.29 33.05
N SER A 71 4.27 -7.61 33.02
CA SER A 71 4.30 -6.18 33.26
C SER A 71 3.85 -5.43 32.02
N SER A 72 2.95 -4.47 32.19
CA SER A 72 2.45 -3.57 31.13
C SER A 72 3.59 -2.83 30.41
N SER A 73 4.69 -2.53 31.11
CA SER A 73 5.90 -1.89 30.55
C SER A 73 6.64 -2.76 29.52
N SER A 74 6.50 -4.08 29.62
CA SER A 74 7.19 -5.05 28.77
C SER A 74 6.43 -5.45 27.50
N LEU A 75 5.21 -4.92 27.33
CA LEU A 75 4.34 -5.21 26.19
C LEU A 75 4.92 -4.64 24.89
N ARG A 76 4.87 -5.46 23.83
CA ARG A 76 5.37 -5.16 22.49
C ARG A 76 4.36 -5.61 21.47
N LEU A 77 4.11 -4.76 20.49
CA LEU A 77 3.21 -5.05 19.38
C LEU A 77 3.99 -5.08 18.08
N TYR A 78 3.79 -6.13 17.29
CA TYR A 78 4.46 -6.28 16.00
C TYR A 78 3.46 -6.29 14.86
N HIS A 79 3.83 -5.64 13.76
CA HIS A 79 3.13 -5.69 12.48
C HIS A 79 4.15 -5.82 11.36
N HIS A 80 3.97 -6.84 10.51
CA HIS A 80 4.91 -7.22 9.44
C HIS A 80 6.39 -7.31 9.91
N GLY A 81 6.59 -7.75 11.15
CA GLY A 81 7.92 -7.90 11.76
C GLY A 81 8.57 -6.63 12.29
N VAL A 82 7.87 -5.50 12.26
CA VAL A 82 8.32 -4.23 12.81
C VAL A 82 7.55 -3.94 14.11
N GLU A 83 8.28 -3.53 15.14
CA GLU A 83 7.67 -3.13 16.42
C GLU A 83 6.95 -1.78 16.29
N GLN A 84 5.68 -1.79 16.66
CA GLN A 84 4.76 -0.65 16.60
C GLN A 84 4.75 0.06 17.95
N ALA A 85 4.65 1.39 17.91
CA ALA A 85 4.46 2.18 19.12
C ALA A 85 3.03 1.98 19.63
N ILE A 86 2.90 1.70 20.92
CA ILE A 86 1.61 1.54 21.60
C ILE A 86 1.50 2.54 22.75
N GLU A 87 0.28 2.96 23.04
CA GLU A 87 -0.04 3.62 24.30
C GLU A 87 -0.54 2.56 25.28
N VAL A 88 -0.09 2.64 26.52
CA VAL A 88 -0.53 1.74 27.59
C VAL A 88 -1.03 2.59 28.74
N VAL A 89 -2.30 2.41 29.09
CA VAL A 89 -2.95 3.12 30.18
C VAL A 89 -3.18 2.13 31.30
N ASP A 90 -2.35 2.23 32.34
CA ASP A 90 -2.24 1.28 33.45
C ASP A 90 -2.22 1.94 34.85
N GLY A 91 -2.59 3.22 34.92
CA GLY A 91 -2.50 3.97 36.18
C GLY A 91 -1.07 4.20 36.71
N GLY A 92 -0.03 3.79 36.00
CA GLY A 92 1.38 4.01 36.32
C GLY A 92 2.02 2.99 37.27
N ASP A 93 1.37 1.85 37.52
CA ASP A 93 1.86 0.82 38.45
C ASP A 93 2.57 -0.37 37.76
N SER A 94 2.68 -0.32 36.44
CA SER A 94 3.29 -1.35 35.59
C SER A 94 2.55 -2.70 35.57
N ARG A 95 1.27 -2.73 35.95
CA ARG A 95 0.37 -3.89 35.93
C ARG A 95 -0.73 -3.69 34.89
N LEU A 96 -1.54 -4.72 34.66
CA LEU A 96 -2.76 -4.59 33.85
C LEU A 96 -3.91 -5.06 34.72
N ASP A 97 -4.68 -4.11 35.23
CA ASP A 97 -5.82 -4.31 36.10
C ASP A 97 -7.13 -3.91 35.39
N SER A 98 -8.26 -4.19 36.05
CA SER A 98 -9.59 -3.90 35.51
C SER A 98 -9.76 -2.41 35.22
N GLY A 99 -9.98 -2.05 33.95
CA GLY A 99 -10.11 -0.67 33.49
C GLY A 99 -8.95 -0.21 32.62
N ASP A 100 -7.84 -0.95 32.64
CA ASP A 100 -6.65 -0.66 31.84
C ASP A 100 -6.84 -1.08 30.38
N TYR A 101 -6.04 -0.47 29.49
CA TYR A 101 -6.10 -0.76 28.06
C TYR A 101 -4.80 -0.42 27.34
N ILE A 102 -4.68 -1.01 26.15
CA ILE A 102 -3.61 -0.75 25.18
C ILE A 102 -4.24 -0.08 23.96
N GLU A 103 -3.62 0.97 23.44
CA GLU A 103 -4.00 1.60 22.18
C GLU A 103 -2.88 1.53 21.17
N PHE A 104 -3.24 1.34 19.91
CA PHE A 104 -2.30 1.32 18.81
C PHE A 104 -2.94 1.84 17.51
N LEU A 105 -2.12 2.40 16.63
CA LEU A 105 -2.54 2.72 15.27
C LEU A 105 -2.57 1.41 14.47
N GLY A 106 -3.77 0.91 14.21
CA GLY A 106 -4.00 -0.24 13.35
C GLY A 106 -4.33 0.24 11.95
N LEU A 107 -3.63 -0.33 10.97
CA LEU A 107 -3.90 -0.12 9.56
C LEU A 107 -4.61 -1.36 9.02
N ARG A 108 -5.44 -1.19 8.00
CA ARG A 108 -5.97 -2.30 7.21
C ARG A 108 -4.86 -2.91 6.35
N ASN A 109 -5.10 -4.10 5.84
CA ASN A 109 -4.16 -4.70 4.91
C ASN A 109 -4.16 -3.92 3.59
N ASP A 110 -2.99 -3.56 3.14
CA ASP A 110 -2.78 -2.91 1.86
C ASP A 110 -2.15 -3.91 0.86
N GLY A 111 -1.92 -3.45 -0.35
CA GLY A 111 -1.28 -4.24 -1.39
C GLY A 111 0.24 -4.25 -1.31
N ALA A 112 0.88 -3.66 -0.29
CA ALA A 112 2.34 -3.53 -0.28
C ALA A 112 3.04 -4.90 -0.33
N LEU A 113 2.55 -5.87 0.44
CA LEU A 113 3.07 -7.24 0.45
C LEU A 113 2.76 -8.02 -0.83
N ASP A 114 1.75 -7.61 -1.60
CA ASP A 114 1.42 -8.28 -2.86
C ASP A 114 2.50 -8.05 -3.92
N SER A 115 3.38 -7.05 -3.76
CA SER A 115 4.51 -6.77 -4.66
C SER A 115 5.37 -8.00 -4.93
N ASP A 116 5.55 -8.88 -3.93
CA ASP A 116 6.35 -10.11 -4.03
C ASP A 116 5.73 -11.17 -4.96
N LEU A 117 4.44 -11.02 -5.30
CA LEU A 117 3.72 -11.90 -6.23
C LEU A 117 3.95 -11.50 -7.69
N TYR A 118 4.38 -10.26 -7.94
CA TYR A 118 4.65 -9.75 -9.27
C TYR A 118 6.08 -10.05 -9.70
N LEU A 119 6.29 -10.16 -11.01
CA LEU A 119 7.64 -10.34 -11.59
C LEU A 119 8.59 -9.21 -11.23
N THR A 120 8.06 -7.99 -11.21
CA THR A 120 8.75 -6.78 -10.80
C THR A 120 7.77 -5.92 -10.00
N PRO A 121 8.20 -5.20 -8.96
CA PRO A 121 7.30 -4.34 -8.18
C PRO A 121 6.54 -3.31 -9.04
N GLU A 122 7.14 -2.84 -10.14
CA GLU A 122 6.53 -1.87 -11.06
C GLU A 122 5.36 -2.44 -11.87
N ALA A 123 5.24 -3.77 -11.93
CA ALA A 123 4.13 -4.44 -12.61
C ALA A 123 2.84 -4.37 -11.78
N GLN A 124 2.96 -4.28 -10.45
CA GLN A 124 1.81 -4.05 -9.58
C GLN A 124 1.23 -2.65 -9.88
N PRO A 125 -0.08 -2.54 -10.19
CA PRO A 125 -0.67 -1.25 -10.48
C PRO A 125 -0.50 -0.26 -9.30
N HIS A 126 -0.89 -0.68 -8.09
CA HIS A 126 -0.71 0.13 -6.89
C HIS A 126 -0.69 -0.74 -5.63
N GLN A 127 -0.21 -0.15 -4.53
CA GLN A 127 -0.13 -0.81 -3.23
C GLN A 127 -1.29 -0.43 -2.28
N PHE A 128 -2.25 0.39 -2.71
CA PHE A 128 -3.35 0.84 -1.82
C PHE A 128 -4.44 -0.19 -1.52
N TYR A 129 -4.42 -1.37 -2.15
CA TYR A 129 -5.47 -2.38 -2.00
C TYR A 129 -4.88 -3.78 -2.09
N ASN A 130 -5.26 -4.64 -1.17
CA ASN A 130 -4.79 -6.03 -1.15
C ASN A 130 -5.61 -6.90 -2.11
N LEU A 131 -4.96 -7.85 -2.79
CA LEU A 131 -5.60 -8.76 -3.75
C LEU A 131 -6.46 -9.85 -3.11
N TYR A 132 -6.32 -10.12 -1.81
CA TYR A 132 -6.94 -11.26 -1.13
C TYR A 132 -7.79 -10.89 0.08
N SER A 133 -7.34 -9.95 0.91
CA SER A 133 -8.05 -9.58 2.13
C SER A 133 -7.66 -8.20 2.62
N ASP A 134 -8.64 -7.43 3.06
CA ASP A 134 -8.44 -6.16 3.79
C ASP A 134 -7.98 -6.39 5.25
N THR A 135 -8.02 -7.64 5.75
CA THR A 135 -7.64 -7.95 7.14
C THR A 135 -6.15 -8.23 7.28
N THR A 136 -5.48 -7.46 8.13
CA THR A 136 -4.09 -7.68 8.53
C THR A 136 -4.00 -8.18 9.97
N SER A 137 -2.81 -8.57 10.40
CA SER A 137 -2.56 -9.14 11.73
C SER A 137 -1.43 -8.45 12.46
N TYR A 138 -1.73 -8.02 13.67
CA TYR A 138 -0.80 -7.56 14.68
C TYR A 138 -0.54 -8.69 15.68
N PHE A 139 0.64 -8.72 16.27
CA PHE A 139 1.02 -9.73 17.26
C PHE A 139 1.48 -9.04 18.54
N LEU A 140 0.69 -9.18 19.59
CA LEU A 140 1.03 -8.70 20.93
C LEU A 140 1.84 -9.77 21.67
N THR A 141 2.94 -9.36 22.28
CA THR A 141 3.79 -10.20 23.11
C THR A 141 4.41 -9.38 24.24
N TRP A 142 5.21 -10.01 25.08
CA TRP A 142 5.97 -9.34 26.13
C TRP A 142 7.38 -9.91 26.22
N THR A 143 8.34 -9.05 26.55
CA THR A 143 9.73 -9.48 26.76
C THR A 143 10.18 -9.03 28.15
N PRO A 144 10.26 -9.92 29.15
CA PRO A 144 10.63 -9.56 30.51
C PRO A 144 11.95 -8.78 30.58
N GLY A 145 11.95 -7.65 31.31
CA GLY A 145 13.13 -6.79 31.46
C GLY A 145 13.44 -5.89 30.26
N VAL A 146 12.64 -5.95 29.18
CA VAL A 146 12.78 -5.08 28.01
C VAL A 146 11.53 -4.24 27.87
N SER A 147 11.67 -2.91 27.95
CA SER A 147 10.56 -1.99 27.70
C SER A 147 10.18 -2.02 26.22
N GLY A 148 8.88 -2.13 25.95
CA GLY A 148 8.38 -2.05 24.58
C GLY A 148 8.33 -0.62 24.05
N LYS A 149 8.19 -0.49 22.74
CA LYS A 149 8.05 0.82 22.08
C LYS A 149 6.76 1.53 22.53
N ARG A 150 6.86 2.82 22.85
CA ARG A 150 5.72 3.65 23.29
C ARG A 150 5.52 4.84 22.36
N MET A 151 4.30 5.38 22.34
CA MET A 151 4.01 6.63 21.63
C MET A 151 4.65 7.81 22.38
N ASP A 152 5.26 8.73 21.64
CA ASP A 152 5.82 9.94 22.25
C ASP A 152 4.70 10.89 22.66
N ARG A 153 4.71 11.30 23.93
CA ARG A 153 3.80 12.34 24.42
C ARG A 153 4.46 13.70 24.18
N TYR A 154 3.89 14.46 23.27
CA TYR A 154 4.32 15.83 23.02
C TYR A 154 3.32 16.83 23.61
N SER A 155 3.82 17.80 24.39
CA SER A 155 3.05 18.94 24.85
C SER A 155 3.55 20.18 24.12
N LEU A 156 2.67 20.83 23.36
CA LEU A 156 2.96 22.11 22.73
C LEU A 156 3.03 23.20 23.82
N GLN A 157 4.23 23.74 24.07
CA GLN A 157 4.33 25.12 24.54
C GLN A 157 4.19 26.01 23.29
N ASP A 158 3.14 26.82 23.23
CA ASP A 158 2.94 27.78 22.14
C ASP A 158 4.02 28.87 22.21
N PRO A 159 5.02 28.89 21.30
CA PRO A 159 6.10 29.87 21.33
C PRO A 159 5.71 31.21 20.68
N GLY A 160 4.43 31.42 20.32
CA GLY A 160 3.99 32.56 19.51
C GLY A 160 4.26 32.37 18.01
N THR A 161 4.23 31.12 17.54
CA THR A 161 4.40 30.78 16.12
C THR A 161 3.21 31.34 15.32
N PRO A 162 3.44 31.97 14.15
CA PRO A 162 2.33 32.44 13.31
C PRO A 162 1.41 31.27 12.91
N PRO A 163 0.09 31.50 12.81
CA PRO A 163 -0.84 30.46 12.40
C PRO A 163 -0.47 29.88 11.04
N VAL A 164 -0.60 28.57 10.90
CA VAL A 164 -0.50 27.90 9.61
C VAL A 164 -1.67 28.37 8.74
N GLU A 165 -1.40 28.84 7.52
CA GLU A 165 -2.43 29.42 6.65
C GLU A 165 -3.29 28.34 5.97
N PHE A 166 -2.69 27.20 5.68
CA PHE A 166 -3.34 26.07 5.02
C PHE A 166 -2.71 24.74 5.42
N HIS A 167 -3.43 23.66 5.18
CA HIS A 167 -2.90 22.30 5.21
C HIS A 167 -3.13 21.60 3.89
N TRP A 168 -2.39 20.53 3.65
CA TRP A 168 -2.66 19.62 2.54
C TRP A 168 -3.73 18.64 2.95
N ASP A 169 -4.71 18.47 2.07
CA ASP A 169 -5.69 17.40 2.13
C ASP A 169 -5.62 16.54 0.86
N GLU A 170 -6.15 15.32 0.94
CA GLU A 170 -6.10 14.33 -0.11
C GLU A 170 -7.42 13.57 -0.23
N GLN A 171 -7.94 13.47 -1.44
CA GLN A 171 -8.99 12.52 -1.79
C GLN A 171 -8.44 11.42 -2.67
N LEU A 172 -8.55 10.17 -2.20
CA LEU A 172 -8.16 8.96 -2.93
C LEU A 172 -9.39 8.12 -3.28
N ILE A 173 -9.67 7.99 -4.57
CA ILE A 173 -10.71 7.09 -5.11
C ILE A 173 -10.02 5.83 -5.63
N LEU A 174 -10.16 4.73 -4.88
CA LEU A 174 -9.69 3.42 -5.31
C LEU A 174 -10.76 2.72 -6.15
N LEU A 175 -10.36 2.23 -7.31
CA LEU A 175 -11.25 1.59 -8.26
C LEU A 175 -10.95 0.09 -8.28
N THR A 176 -11.76 -0.69 -7.55
CA THR A 176 -11.53 -2.13 -7.36
C THR A 176 -12.66 -3.00 -7.92
N SER A 177 -13.58 -2.41 -8.69
CA SER A 177 -14.81 -3.06 -9.15
C SER A 177 -14.61 -4.22 -10.12
N ASN A 178 -13.45 -4.33 -10.78
CA ASN A 178 -13.15 -5.33 -11.80
C ASN A 178 -11.77 -5.93 -11.53
N TYR A 179 -11.64 -7.25 -11.68
CA TYR A 179 -10.33 -7.89 -11.71
C TYR A 179 -9.79 -7.96 -13.15
N SER A 180 -8.49 -7.74 -13.31
CA SER A 180 -7.72 -7.93 -14.53
C SER A 180 -6.87 -9.18 -14.42
N ALA A 181 -6.89 -10.04 -15.44
CA ALA A 181 -5.93 -11.14 -15.53
C ALA A 181 -4.55 -10.69 -16.07
N GLY A 182 -4.42 -9.42 -16.49
CA GLY A 182 -3.16 -8.86 -16.95
C GLY A 182 -2.64 -9.40 -18.28
N ARG A 183 -1.34 -9.16 -18.48
CA ARG A 183 -0.60 -9.43 -19.71
C ARG A 183 -0.56 -10.92 -20.07
N ARG A 184 -0.68 -11.18 -21.37
CA ARG A 184 -0.59 -12.52 -21.95
C ARG A 184 0.65 -12.67 -22.81
N TYR A 185 1.07 -13.91 -23.01
CA TYR A 185 2.31 -14.26 -23.72
C TYR A 185 2.08 -15.32 -24.81
N PRO A 186 2.78 -15.20 -25.97
CA PRO A 186 3.60 -14.06 -26.37
C PRO A 186 2.73 -12.82 -26.65
N ILE A 187 3.24 -11.63 -26.30
CA ILE A 187 2.49 -10.36 -26.41
C ILE A 187 1.99 -10.17 -27.84
N GLY A 188 0.68 -9.90 -28.00
CA GLY A 188 0.08 -9.56 -29.29
C GLY A 188 -0.22 -10.73 -30.24
N ASN A 189 -0.32 -11.97 -29.74
CA ASN A 189 -0.61 -13.15 -30.58
C ASN A 189 -1.67 -14.09 -29.97
N PHE A 190 -2.41 -14.84 -30.79
CA PHE A 190 -3.61 -15.62 -30.40
C PHE A 190 -3.33 -16.96 -29.68
N GLY A 191 -2.18 -17.12 -29.03
CA GLY A 191 -1.76 -18.34 -28.30
C GLY A 191 -1.68 -18.19 -26.78
N ASP A 192 -2.39 -17.19 -26.25
CA ASP A 192 -2.22 -16.60 -24.92
C ASP A 192 -2.00 -17.58 -23.76
N THR A 193 -0.84 -17.47 -23.12
CA THR A 193 -0.54 -18.05 -21.81
C THR A 193 -0.29 -16.95 -20.78
N TYR A 194 -0.67 -17.19 -19.54
CA TYR A 194 -0.30 -16.35 -18.40
C TYR A 194 0.93 -16.94 -17.72
N LYS A 195 1.74 -16.07 -17.13
CA LYS A 195 2.80 -16.51 -16.22
C LYS A 195 2.17 -16.89 -14.87
N SER A 196 2.86 -17.72 -14.11
CA SER A 196 2.42 -18.07 -12.74
C SER A 196 2.66 -16.94 -11.73
N GLN A 197 3.62 -16.06 -12.02
CA GLN A 197 3.81 -14.80 -11.30
C GLN A 197 2.97 -13.72 -11.97
N PHE A 198 2.50 -12.76 -11.18
CA PHE A 198 1.71 -11.64 -11.68
C PHE A 198 2.57 -10.71 -12.53
N ASP A 199 1.93 -10.06 -13.49
CA ASP A 199 2.59 -9.21 -14.48
C ASP A 199 1.76 -7.93 -14.70
N PHE A 200 2.25 -7.07 -15.59
CA PHE A 200 1.63 -5.80 -15.91
C PHE A 200 0.13 -5.95 -16.18
N GLY A 201 -0.62 -5.04 -15.54
CA GLY A 201 -2.05 -4.92 -15.65
C GLY A 201 -2.84 -6.08 -15.04
N GLU A 202 -2.23 -6.97 -14.26
CA GLU A 202 -2.93 -7.94 -13.40
C GLU A 202 -3.33 -7.28 -12.08
N GLY A 203 -4.50 -7.64 -11.53
CA GLY A 203 -5.01 -7.09 -10.27
C GLY A 203 -6.35 -6.36 -10.38
N PHE A 204 -6.82 -5.84 -9.24
CA PHE A 204 -8.07 -5.07 -9.17
C PHE A 204 -7.91 -3.67 -9.80
N THR A 205 -8.93 -3.26 -10.55
CA THR A 205 -8.99 -1.97 -11.26
C THR A 205 -10.45 -1.58 -11.51
N GLY A 206 -10.66 -0.42 -12.12
CA GLY A 206 -11.96 0.11 -12.50
C GLY A 206 -12.62 -0.63 -13.67
N LYS A 207 -13.84 -0.19 -13.99
CA LYS A 207 -14.57 -0.66 -15.17
C LYS A 207 -13.77 -0.37 -16.45
N ARG A 208 -13.89 -1.27 -17.43
CA ARG A 208 -13.30 -1.08 -18.76
C ARG A 208 -13.96 0.09 -19.48
N ILE A 209 -13.16 1.05 -19.91
CA ILE A 209 -13.49 2.12 -20.83
C ILE A 209 -13.10 1.63 -22.22
N ARG A 210 -14.08 1.48 -23.11
CA ARG A 210 -13.85 1.00 -24.48
C ARG A 210 -13.58 2.17 -25.42
N ASN A 211 -12.99 1.87 -26.58
CA ASN A 211 -12.78 2.86 -27.62
C ASN A 211 -14.05 3.66 -27.96
N GLY A 212 -13.91 4.98 -28.11
CA GLY A 212 -15.00 5.92 -28.38
C GLY A 212 -15.93 6.16 -27.19
N SER A 213 -15.61 5.62 -26.02
CA SER A 213 -16.37 5.80 -24.78
C SER A 213 -15.56 6.55 -23.73
N PHE A 214 -16.25 7.03 -22.70
CA PHE A 214 -15.64 7.66 -21.54
C PHE A 214 -16.30 7.17 -20.24
N LEU A 215 -15.59 7.34 -19.13
CA LEU A 215 -16.18 7.30 -17.79
C LEU A 215 -15.89 8.59 -17.05
N GLU A 216 -16.85 8.98 -16.21
CA GLU A 216 -16.71 10.12 -15.32
C GLU A 216 -16.66 9.65 -13.87
N TYR A 217 -15.81 10.32 -13.11
CA TYR A 217 -15.62 10.13 -11.69
C TYR A 217 -15.80 11.47 -11.00
N GLU A 218 -16.37 11.44 -9.81
CA GLU A 218 -16.66 12.63 -9.02
C GLU A 218 -15.86 12.57 -7.72
N PHE A 219 -15.14 13.65 -7.43
CA PHE A 219 -14.54 13.88 -6.12
C PHE A 219 -15.57 14.52 -5.19
N ASN A 220 -15.42 14.29 -3.89
CA ASN A 220 -16.24 14.93 -2.88
C ASN A 220 -16.02 16.45 -2.90
N PRO A 221 -17.04 17.26 -2.55
CA PRO A 221 -16.91 18.71 -2.49
C PRO A 221 -15.75 19.18 -1.61
N ILE A 222 -14.97 20.13 -2.12
CA ILE A 222 -13.86 20.78 -1.41
C ILE A 222 -14.38 22.10 -0.83
N ASN A 223 -14.82 22.07 0.42
CA ASN A 223 -15.57 23.18 1.03
C ASN A 223 -14.67 24.31 1.53
N HIS A 224 -13.43 24.00 1.96
CA HIS A 224 -12.53 24.96 2.60
C HIS A 224 -11.30 25.26 1.75
N ARG A 225 -11.44 25.27 0.41
CA ARG A 225 -10.33 25.53 -0.52
C ARG A 225 -9.51 26.78 -0.16
N PHE A 226 -8.19 26.63 -0.15
CA PHE A 226 -7.24 27.72 0.03
C PHE A 226 -6.58 28.08 -1.31
N VAL A 227 -7.14 29.07 -2.02
CA VAL A 227 -6.72 29.46 -3.37
C VAL A 227 -5.36 30.16 -3.40
N GLY A 228 -4.91 30.73 -2.27
CA GLY A 228 -3.60 31.39 -2.16
C GLY A 228 -2.42 30.42 -2.04
N GLY A 229 -2.68 29.12 -1.92
CA GLY A 229 -1.66 28.08 -1.79
C GLY A 229 -1.18 27.53 -3.16
N PRO A 230 -0.32 26.51 -3.13
CA PRO A 230 0.03 25.72 -4.31
C PRO A 230 -1.20 25.21 -5.08
N LEU A 231 -1.01 25.00 -6.38
CA LEU A 231 -2.07 24.44 -7.22
C LEU A 231 -2.41 23.01 -6.79
N PRO A 232 -3.69 22.59 -6.89
CA PRO A 232 -4.07 21.20 -6.69
C PRO A 232 -3.37 20.29 -7.69
N HIS A 233 -3.06 19.06 -7.26
CA HIS A 233 -2.37 18.07 -8.07
C HIS A 233 -3.21 16.80 -8.21
N LEU A 234 -3.42 16.36 -9.45
CA LEU A 234 -4.17 15.16 -9.78
C LEU A 234 -3.23 14.08 -10.32
N ASP A 235 -3.31 12.89 -9.72
CA ASP A 235 -2.72 11.66 -10.21
C ASP A 235 -3.80 10.67 -10.61
N VAL A 236 -3.67 10.09 -11.80
CA VAL A 236 -4.56 9.05 -12.33
C VAL A 236 -3.72 7.90 -12.82
N LEU A 237 -3.88 6.72 -12.22
CA LEU A 237 -3.22 5.53 -12.70
C LEU A 237 -4.11 4.80 -13.70
N LEU A 238 -3.71 4.85 -14.96
CA LEU A 238 -4.33 4.13 -16.06
C LEU A 238 -3.69 2.75 -16.21
N VAL A 239 -4.49 1.78 -16.63
CA VAL A 239 -4.06 0.40 -16.87
C VAL A 239 -4.66 -0.10 -18.17
N GLY A 240 -3.81 -0.66 -19.03
CA GLY A 240 -4.24 -1.22 -20.30
C GLY A 240 -5.00 -2.53 -20.11
N ARG A 241 -6.00 -2.78 -20.97
CA ARG A 241 -6.90 -3.95 -20.85
C ARG A 241 -6.90 -4.83 -22.11
N ASN A 242 -6.00 -4.56 -23.06
CA ASN A 242 -5.72 -5.39 -24.23
C ASN A 242 -4.28 -5.14 -24.72
N ASP A 243 -3.84 -5.87 -25.74
CA ASP A 243 -2.47 -5.76 -26.29
C ASP A 243 -2.28 -4.57 -27.26
N GLY A 244 -3.25 -3.66 -27.35
CA GLY A 244 -3.22 -2.54 -28.31
C GLY A 244 -2.36 -1.37 -27.85
N ILE A 245 -2.31 -0.33 -28.69
CA ILE A 245 -1.84 1.00 -28.29
C ILE A 245 -3.04 1.77 -27.73
N HIS A 246 -2.86 2.29 -26.53
CA HIS A 246 -3.84 3.05 -25.77
C HIS A 246 -3.64 4.54 -26.03
N ASN A 247 -4.72 5.24 -26.34
CA ASN A 247 -4.75 6.70 -26.38
C ASN A 247 -5.90 7.17 -25.50
N VAL A 248 -5.58 7.94 -24.47
CA VAL A 248 -6.53 8.35 -23.44
C VAL A 248 -6.45 9.85 -23.24
N GLU A 249 -7.59 10.54 -23.31
CA GLU A 249 -7.71 11.95 -22.99
C GLU A 249 -8.32 12.12 -21.60
N LEU A 250 -7.72 12.99 -20.78
CA LEU A 250 -8.23 13.32 -19.45
C LEU A 250 -8.69 14.77 -19.42
N SER A 251 -9.88 14.99 -18.88
CA SER A 251 -10.46 16.32 -18.72
C SER A 251 -11.10 16.47 -17.35
N VAL A 252 -11.04 17.68 -16.79
CA VAL A 252 -11.62 17.98 -15.48
C VAL A 252 -12.50 19.23 -15.51
N GLY A 253 -13.40 19.35 -14.55
CA GLY A 253 -14.20 20.56 -14.36
C GLY A 253 -15.56 20.23 -13.75
N THR A 254 -16.57 20.99 -14.17
CA THR A 254 -17.95 20.85 -13.70
C THR A 254 -18.86 20.31 -14.80
N ASP A 255 -20.11 20.03 -14.45
CA ASP A 255 -21.12 19.56 -15.40
C ASP A 255 -21.23 20.47 -16.63
N GLY A 256 -21.00 19.88 -17.80
CA GLY A 256 -21.08 20.57 -19.10
C GLY A 256 -19.90 21.47 -19.44
N ASN A 257 -18.91 21.61 -18.56
CA ASN A 257 -17.72 22.43 -18.79
C ASN A 257 -16.45 21.72 -18.29
N LEU A 258 -15.86 20.89 -19.15
CA LEU A 258 -14.63 20.17 -18.86
C LEU A 258 -13.46 20.76 -19.65
N ARG A 259 -12.39 21.09 -18.94
CA ARG A 259 -11.10 21.50 -19.49
C ARG A 259 -10.22 20.27 -19.70
N SER A 260 -9.64 20.15 -20.89
CA SER A 260 -8.61 19.13 -21.16
C SER A 260 -7.38 19.36 -20.28
N LEU A 261 -6.89 18.27 -19.67
CA LEU A 261 -5.59 18.19 -19.01
C LEU A 261 -4.51 17.66 -19.96
N GLY A 262 -4.92 17.00 -21.05
CA GLY A 262 -4.05 16.41 -22.06
C GLY A 262 -4.31 14.92 -22.24
N SER A 263 -3.42 14.28 -23.00
CA SER A 263 -3.51 12.87 -23.37
C SER A 263 -2.36 12.03 -22.82
N ALA A 264 -2.65 10.75 -22.61
CA ALA A 264 -1.69 9.69 -22.31
C ALA A 264 -1.65 8.69 -23.48
N GLN A 265 -0.46 8.23 -23.81
CA GLN A 265 -0.24 7.12 -24.73
C GLN A 265 0.64 6.05 -24.07
N PHE A 266 0.16 4.82 -24.08
CA PHE A 266 0.85 3.64 -23.56
C PHE A 266 0.37 2.40 -24.32
N GLN A 267 0.87 1.21 -24.01
CA GLN A 267 0.59 0.02 -24.81
C GLN A 267 0.43 -1.23 -23.96
N HIS A 268 -0.25 -2.22 -24.53
CA HIS A 268 -0.49 -3.49 -23.88
C HIS A 268 -1.09 -3.32 -22.48
N PHE A 269 -0.91 -4.29 -21.60
CA PHE A 269 -1.37 -4.18 -20.21
C PHE A 269 -0.51 -3.28 -19.32
N ASP A 270 0.31 -2.36 -19.87
CA ASP A 270 1.15 -1.49 -19.05
C ASP A 270 0.34 -0.55 -18.16
N ASN A 271 0.94 -0.19 -17.03
CA ASN A 271 0.46 0.86 -16.13
C ASN A 271 1.01 2.21 -16.64
N TYR A 272 0.19 3.26 -16.60
CA TYR A 272 0.59 4.62 -16.93
C TYR A 272 0.07 5.60 -15.90
N LEU A 273 0.98 6.30 -15.22
CA LEU A 273 0.64 7.37 -14.28
C LEU A 273 0.52 8.69 -15.03
N PHE A 274 -0.71 9.20 -15.15
CA PHE A 274 -0.96 10.55 -15.62
C PHE A 274 -0.99 11.51 -14.42
N SER A 275 -0.09 12.49 -14.42
CA SER A 275 0.03 13.50 -13.37
C SER A 275 -0.13 14.90 -13.97
N SER A 276 -0.98 15.73 -13.37
CA SER A 276 -1.20 17.11 -13.82
C SER A 276 -1.56 18.01 -12.65
N GLU A 277 -1.08 19.25 -12.70
CA GLU A 277 -1.64 20.33 -11.88
C GLU A 277 -3.03 20.71 -12.41
N LEU A 278 -3.92 21.09 -11.48
CA LEU A 278 -5.23 21.65 -11.78
C LEU A 278 -5.22 23.15 -11.51
N MET A 279 -6.12 23.88 -12.16
CA MET A 279 -6.40 25.27 -11.84
C MET A 279 -7.48 25.32 -10.77
N TRP A 280 -7.41 26.28 -9.85
CA TRP A 280 -8.50 26.51 -8.90
C TRP A 280 -9.84 26.85 -9.56
N THR A 281 -9.83 27.27 -10.83
CA THR A 281 -11.03 27.46 -11.65
C THR A 281 -11.67 26.15 -12.11
N ASP A 282 -10.93 25.04 -12.11
CA ASP A 282 -11.50 23.71 -12.42
C ASP A 282 -12.30 23.16 -11.23
N ILE A 283 -11.94 23.57 -10.01
CA ILE A 283 -12.57 23.12 -8.77
C ILE A 283 -13.71 24.09 -8.39
N PRO A 284 -14.97 23.65 -8.43
CA PRO A 284 -16.09 24.51 -8.11
C PRO A 284 -16.06 24.98 -6.64
N ALA A 285 -16.55 26.18 -6.39
CA ALA A 285 -16.76 26.72 -5.05
C ALA A 285 -18.00 26.08 -4.43
N GLY A 286 -17.86 24.83 -3.97
CA GLY A 286 -18.99 23.98 -3.61
C GLY A 286 -19.54 23.22 -4.84
N GLY A 287 -19.70 21.92 -4.70
CA GLY A 287 -20.02 20.99 -5.80
C GLY A 287 -18.89 20.00 -6.08
N ASN A 288 -19.18 19.00 -6.90
CA ASN A 288 -18.24 17.91 -7.18
C ASN A 288 -17.31 18.29 -8.34
N LEU A 289 -16.00 18.14 -8.14
CA LEU A 289 -15.05 18.14 -9.26
C LEU A 289 -15.23 16.84 -10.05
N LYS A 290 -15.42 16.94 -11.35
CA LYS A 290 -15.51 15.79 -12.25
C LYS A 290 -14.18 15.55 -12.95
N LEU A 291 -13.80 14.29 -13.05
CA LEU A 291 -12.74 13.80 -13.94
C LEU A 291 -13.39 12.91 -15.00
N ARG A 292 -13.19 13.23 -16.27
CA ARG A 292 -13.55 12.39 -17.40
C ARG A 292 -12.30 11.72 -17.98
N ILE A 293 -12.36 10.42 -18.16
CA ILE A 293 -11.33 9.62 -18.83
C ILE A 293 -11.94 9.09 -20.13
N SER A 294 -11.42 9.51 -21.28
CA SER A 294 -11.95 9.17 -22.60
C SER A 294 -10.94 8.35 -23.40
N VAL A 295 -11.34 7.22 -23.97
CA VAL A 295 -10.48 6.40 -24.83
C VAL A 295 -10.69 6.79 -26.29
N THR A 296 -9.63 7.24 -26.94
CA THR A 296 -9.67 7.92 -28.26
C THR A 296 -8.85 7.20 -29.35
N SER A 297 -8.49 5.93 -29.13
CA SER A 297 -7.65 5.16 -30.05
C SER A 297 -8.32 4.88 -31.41
N GLY A 298 -7.51 4.69 -32.45
CA GLY A 298 -8.00 4.37 -33.81
C GLY A 298 -8.48 2.93 -34.00
N SER A 299 -8.30 2.05 -33.00
CA SER A 299 -8.58 0.61 -33.08
C SER A 299 -9.46 0.11 -31.92
N SER A 300 -9.72 -1.21 -31.83
CA SER A 300 -10.36 -1.77 -30.64
C SER A 300 -9.45 -1.55 -29.44
N ASP A 301 -9.92 -0.76 -28.48
CA ASP A 301 -9.15 -0.32 -27.33
C ASP A 301 -9.97 -0.46 -26.05
N GLN A 302 -9.29 -0.85 -24.97
CA GLN A 302 -9.84 -1.01 -23.64
C GLN A 302 -8.80 -0.56 -22.61
N VAL A 303 -9.18 0.37 -21.75
CA VAL A 303 -8.38 0.89 -20.63
C VAL A 303 -9.24 0.89 -19.37
N SER A 304 -8.63 0.87 -18.20
CA SER A 304 -9.30 1.23 -16.94
C SER A 304 -8.41 2.18 -16.14
N ALA A 305 -8.98 2.79 -15.10
CA ALA A 305 -8.20 3.46 -14.07
C ALA A 305 -8.23 2.63 -12.79
N SER A 306 -7.11 2.53 -12.08
CA SER A 306 -7.04 1.79 -10.81
C SER A 306 -7.14 2.70 -9.58
N TYR A 307 -6.63 3.93 -9.66
CA TYR A 307 -6.91 4.95 -8.65
C TYR A 307 -6.91 6.35 -9.25
N LEU A 308 -7.60 7.24 -8.55
CA LEU A 308 -7.57 8.69 -8.75
C LEU A 308 -7.17 9.33 -7.42
N ARG A 309 -6.16 10.20 -7.43
CA ARG A 309 -5.69 10.89 -6.22
C ARG A 309 -5.59 12.37 -6.47
N LEU A 310 -6.36 13.14 -5.72
CA LEU A 310 -6.37 14.59 -5.78
C LEU A 310 -5.80 15.15 -4.47
N ARG A 311 -4.72 15.91 -4.57
CA ARG A 311 -4.12 16.64 -3.46
C ARG A 311 -4.35 18.12 -3.62
N TYR A 312 -4.79 18.80 -2.57
CA TYR A 312 -5.15 20.22 -2.62
C TYR A 312 -4.90 20.88 -1.27
N THR A 313 -4.90 22.21 -1.25
CA THR A 313 -4.76 22.97 -0.02
C THR A 313 -6.09 23.47 0.50
N GLU A 314 -6.31 23.29 1.80
CA GLU A 314 -7.48 23.80 2.51
C GLU A 314 -7.11 24.74 3.65
N GLN A 315 -8.00 25.68 3.91
CA GLN A 315 -8.01 26.48 5.12
C GLN A 315 -8.15 25.56 6.33
N LEU A 316 -7.52 25.93 7.43
CA LEU A 316 -7.73 25.22 8.68
C LEU A 316 -9.17 25.44 9.16
N ASN A 317 -9.97 24.38 9.17
CA ASN A 317 -11.22 24.35 9.91
C ASN A 317 -10.95 23.68 11.27
N MET A 318 -10.67 24.50 12.29
CA MET A 318 -10.42 24.04 13.66
C MET A 318 -11.70 23.99 14.50
N GLU A 319 -12.90 24.00 13.90
CA GLU A 319 -14.18 23.96 14.64
C GLU A 319 -14.48 22.61 15.31
N GLY A 320 -13.56 21.64 15.27
CA GLY A 320 -13.57 20.51 16.19
C GLY A 320 -14.77 19.57 16.02
N ILE A 321 -15.21 19.33 14.78
CA ILE A 321 -16.15 18.25 14.49
C ILE A 321 -15.49 17.35 13.44
N PRO A 322 -15.31 16.04 13.73
CA PRO A 322 -14.75 15.09 12.79
C PRO A 322 -15.57 14.95 11.50
#